data_AF-M0AIC6-F1
#
_entry.id   AF-M0AIC6-F1
#
_cell.length_a   1.000
_cell.length_b   1.000
_cell.length_c   1.000
_cell.angle_alpha   90.00
_cell.angle_beta   90.00
_cell.angle_gamma   90.00
#
_symmetry.space_group_name_H-M   'P 1'
#
loop_
_entity.id
_entity.type
_entity.pdbx_description
1 polymer ?
#
loop_
_entity_poly.entity_id
_entity_poly.type
_entity_poly.pdbx_seq_one_letter_code
_entity_poly.pdbx_strand_id
1 'polypeptide(L)'
;MRKIFDIVELFSHFEPCKKVGRKVRIMRKPGDWMQNPTDERILEVLNTGLELGPTTIARNIDRDRTGVSRRLSVLIDYGLVNRVEEGYYEITDLGKQYLKGELNAGELEPIGDTE
;
A
#
# COMPACT_ATOMS: atom_id res chain seq x y z
N MET A 1 -23.48 50.33 -29.35
CA MET A 1 -22.90 50.87 -28.12
C MET A 1 -22.62 49.73 -27.17
N ARG A 2 -21.35 49.42 -26.90
CA ARG A 2 -20.94 48.36 -25.97
C ARG A 2 -21.04 48.93 -24.56
N LYS A 3 -21.99 48.45 -23.75
CA LYS A 3 -22.00 48.75 -22.32
C LYS A 3 -20.99 47.81 -21.66
N ILE A 4 -19.85 48.38 -21.27
CA ILE A 4 -18.91 47.81 -20.31
C ILE A 4 -19.72 47.62 -19.03
N PHE A 5 -19.98 46.36 -18.66
CA PHE A 5 -20.58 46.02 -17.37
C PHE A 5 -19.47 45.70 -16.39
N ASP A 6 -19.62 46.28 -15.22
CA ASP A 6 -18.68 46.44 -14.12
C ASP A 6 -18.09 45.12 -13.58
N ILE A 7 -16.77 45.10 -13.41
CA ILE A 7 -16.00 43.98 -12.82
C ILE A 7 -16.24 43.83 -11.30
N VAL A 8 -16.92 44.80 -10.66
CA VAL A 8 -17.08 44.84 -9.20
C VAL A 8 -18.20 43.95 -8.63
N GLU A 9 -19.03 43.29 -9.45
CA GLU A 9 -20.05 42.34 -8.97
C GLU A 9 -19.62 40.87 -8.95
N LEU A 10 -18.40 40.52 -9.40
CA LEU A 10 -17.97 39.11 -9.46
C LEU A 10 -17.29 38.60 -8.17
N PHE A 11 -17.14 39.43 -7.15
CA PHE A 11 -16.34 39.11 -5.94
C PHE A 11 -17.16 38.99 -4.64
N SER A 12 -18.46 38.76 -4.72
CA SER A 12 -19.34 38.61 -3.54
C SER A 12 -19.66 37.17 -3.15
N HIS A 13 -19.10 36.15 -3.82
CA HIS A 13 -19.41 34.73 -3.55
C HIS A 13 -18.22 33.84 -3.18
N PHE A 14 -17.05 34.40 -2.87
CA PHE A 14 -15.95 33.59 -2.36
C PHE A 14 -16.08 33.44 -0.84
N GLU A 15 -16.85 32.45 -0.40
CA GLU A 15 -16.91 32.06 1.01
C GLU A 15 -15.49 31.72 1.52
N PRO A 16 -15.07 32.26 2.68
CA PRO A 16 -13.82 31.85 3.31
C PRO A 16 -13.93 30.43 3.89
N CYS A 17 -12.92 29.62 3.56
CA CYS A 17 -12.45 28.36 4.16
C CYS A 17 -13.34 27.71 5.26
N LYS A 18 -13.95 26.56 4.95
CA LYS A 18 -14.55 25.69 5.97
C LYS A 18 -13.91 24.30 5.96
N LYS A 19 -13.12 24.08 7.02
CA LYS A 19 -12.66 22.82 7.62
C LYS A 19 -11.61 22.03 6.83
N VAL A 20 -10.34 22.27 7.18
CA VAL A 20 -9.31 21.23 7.10
C VAL A 20 -9.73 20.13 8.07
N GLY A 21 -10.41 19.11 7.55
CA GLY A 21 -10.63 17.87 8.28
C GLY A 21 -9.29 17.37 8.81
N ARG A 22 -9.26 16.91 10.06
CA ARG A 22 -8.08 16.29 10.67
C ARG A 22 -7.49 15.32 9.65
N LYS A 23 -6.26 15.57 9.19
CA LYS A 23 -5.53 14.63 8.33
C LYS A 23 -5.32 13.38 9.17
N VAL A 24 -6.24 12.41 9.07
CA VAL A 24 -6.05 11.09 9.66
C VAL A 24 -4.79 10.57 9.00
N ARG A 25 -3.68 10.54 9.75
CA ARG A 25 -2.47 9.89 9.27
C ARG A 25 -2.85 8.41 9.19
N ILE A 26 -2.92 7.88 7.98
CA ILE A 26 -3.01 6.44 7.79
C ILE A 26 -1.71 5.88 8.39
N MET A 27 -1.82 5.25 9.57
CA MET A 27 -0.71 4.58 10.24
C MET A 27 -0.87 3.09 10.04
N ARG A 28 0.05 2.52 9.26
CA ARG A 28 0.17 1.06 9.14
C ARG A 28 0.60 0.49 10.48
N LYS A 29 0.17 -0.75 10.75
CA LYS A 29 0.38 -1.45 12.01
C LYS A 29 1.18 -2.73 11.72
N PRO A 30 2.52 -2.66 11.64
CA PRO A 30 3.34 -3.81 11.31
C PRO A 30 3.34 -4.83 12.46
N GLY A 31 3.45 -6.11 12.12
CA GLY A 31 3.70 -7.16 13.11
C GLY A 31 5.18 -7.29 13.44
N ASP A 32 5.49 -7.86 14.60
CA ASP A 32 6.88 -8.05 15.06
C ASP A 32 7.69 -8.98 14.14
N TRP A 33 7.00 -9.80 13.33
CA TRP A 33 7.57 -10.70 12.32
C TRP A 33 7.94 -10.01 10.99
N MET A 34 7.52 -8.75 10.78
CA MET A 34 7.80 -7.99 9.57
C MET A 34 9.21 -7.39 9.57
N GLN A 35 9.86 -7.37 8.41
CA GLN A 35 11.16 -6.74 8.18
C GLN A 35 11.00 -5.47 7.35
N ASN A 36 10.65 -4.38 8.00
CA ASN A 36 10.48 -3.08 7.36
C ASN A 36 11.81 -2.32 7.19
N PRO A 37 12.00 -1.58 6.09
CA PRO A 37 11.00 -1.22 5.07
C PRO A 37 10.87 -2.24 3.92
N THR A 38 11.56 -3.38 3.97
CA THR A 38 11.61 -4.32 2.84
C THR A 38 10.24 -4.92 2.53
N ASP A 39 9.51 -5.43 3.53
CA ASP A 39 8.20 -6.06 3.33
C ASP A 39 7.16 -5.07 2.83
N GLU A 40 7.15 -3.86 3.39
CA GLU A 40 6.28 -2.78 2.89
C GLU A 40 6.52 -2.47 1.42
N ARG A 41 7.79 -2.39 1.00
CA ARG A 41 8.12 -2.16 -0.41
C ARG A 41 7.70 -3.31 -1.31
N ILE A 42 7.79 -4.57 -0.84
CA ILE A 42 7.27 -5.73 -1.59
C ILE A 42 5.77 -5.57 -1.81
N LEU A 43 5.01 -5.28 -0.76
CA LEU A 43 3.56 -5.09 -0.84
C LEU A 43 3.20 -3.89 -1.74
N GLU A 44 3.92 -2.77 -1.64
CA GLU A 44 3.69 -1.60 -2.48
C GLU A 44 3.91 -1.89 -3.97
N VAL A 45 4.96 -2.64 -4.31
CA VAL A 45 5.23 -3.04 -5.70
C VAL A 45 4.16 -3.99 -6.22
N LEU A 46 3.70 -4.95 -5.41
CA LEU A 46 2.62 -5.87 -5.79
C LEU A 46 1.25 -5.17 -5.89
N ASN A 47 1.05 -4.07 -5.16
CA ASN A 47 -0.16 -3.25 -5.24
C ASN A 47 -0.31 -2.47 -6.56
N THR A 48 0.62 -2.63 -7.51
CA THR A 48 0.43 -2.20 -8.90
C THR A 48 -0.65 -3.01 -9.63
N GLY A 49 -1.08 -4.16 -9.08
CA GLY A 49 -2.06 -5.06 -9.70
C GLY A 49 -1.45 -5.99 -10.74
N LEU A 50 -0.11 -6.05 -10.81
CA LEU A 50 0.62 -6.97 -11.66
C LEU A 50 1.07 -8.21 -10.87
N GLU A 51 1.10 -9.35 -11.55
CA GLU A 51 1.77 -10.55 -11.06
C GLU A 51 3.28 -10.41 -11.32
N LEU A 52 4.07 -10.42 -10.26
CA LEU A 52 5.51 -10.13 -10.35
C LEU A 52 6.34 -11.24 -9.73
N GLY A 53 7.44 -11.56 -10.41
CA GLY A 53 8.42 -12.50 -9.88
C GLY A 53 9.48 -11.87 -8.97
N PRO A 54 10.23 -12.68 -8.19
CA PRO A 54 11.15 -12.19 -7.17
C PRO A 54 12.26 -11.29 -7.73
N THR A 55 12.75 -11.60 -8.94
CA THR A 55 13.78 -10.80 -9.61
C THR A 55 13.28 -9.40 -9.95
N THR A 56 12.05 -9.30 -10.47
CA THR A 56 11.43 -8.02 -10.82
C THR A 56 11.15 -7.19 -9.58
N ILE A 57 10.61 -7.81 -8.52
CA ILE A 57 10.37 -7.14 -7.24
C ILE A 57 11.70 -6.61 -6.67
N ALA A 58 12.71 -7.47 -6.54
CA ALA A 58 14.03 -7.14 -6.00
C ALA A 58 14.68 -5.95 -6.73
N ARG A 59 14.62 -5.95 -8.07
CA ARG A 59 15.14 -4.85 -8.90
C ARG A 59 14.43 -3.52 -8.64
N ASN A 60 13.13 -3.53 -8.38
CA ASN A 60 12.35 -2.31 -8.17
C ASN A 60 12.45 -1.76 -6.74
N ILE A 61 12.85 -2.57 -5.76
CA ILE A 61 12.98 -2.15 -4.35
C ILE A 61 14.43 -1.98 -3.86
N ASP A 62 15.40 -2.14 -4.77
CA ASP A 62 16.85 -2.11 -4.51
C ASP A 62 17.28 -3.12 -3.42
N ARG A 63 16.90 -4.38 -3.64
CA ARG A 63 17.24 -5.53 -2.77
C ARG A 63 17.74 -6.71 -3.58
N ASP A 64 18.32 -7.68 -2.89
CA ASP A 64 18.74 -8.93 -3.50
C ASP A 64 17.52 -9.86 -3.70
N ARG A 65 17.57 -10.66 -4.76
CA ARG A 65 16.51 -11.62 -5.08
C ARG A 65 16.30 -12.64 -3.95
N THR A 66 17.38 -13.10 -3.33
CA THR A 66 17.33 -14.14 -2.28
C THR A 66 16.62 -13.63 -1.03
N GLY A 67 16.94 -12.41 -0.58
CA GLY A 67 16.22 -11.73 0.50
C GLY A 67 14.74 -11.57 0.18
N VAL A 68 14.40 -11.11 -1.03
CA VAL A 68 12.99 -10.98 -1.45
C VAL A 68 12.26 -12.32 -1.47
N SER A 69 12.86 -13.38 -2.00
CA SER A 69 12.24 -14.71 -2.00
C SER A 69 11.94 -15.21 -0.60
N ARG A 70 12.86 -15.02 0.36
CA ARG A 70 12.61 -15.39 1.77
C ARG A 70 11.47 -14.59 2.38
N ARG A 71 11.39 -13.29 2.09
CA ARG A 71 10.30 -12.43 2.59
C ARG A 71 8.96 -12.75 1.96
N LEU A 72 8.92 -13.10 0.67
CA LEU A 72 7.70 -13.55 0.01
C LEU A 72 7.11 -14.80 0.67
N SER A 73 7.94 -15.77 1.06
CA SER A 73 7.48 -16.93 1.84
C SER A 73 6.80 -16.51 3.14
N VAL A 74 7.45 -15.65 3.93
CA VAL A 74 6.85 -15.16 5.18
C VAL A 74 5.54 -14.38 4.92
N LEU A 75 5.50 -13.52 3.91
CA LEU A 75 4.28 -12.77 3.59
C LEU A 75 3.13 -13.67 3.10
N ILE A 76 3.44 -14.81 2.49
CA ILE A 76 2.47 -15.86 2.14
C ILE A 76 1.98 -16.54 3.42
N ASP A 77 2.87 -16.88 4.34
CA ASP A 77 2.52 -17.53 5.60
C ASP A 77 1.50 -16.68 6.39
N TYR A 78 1.62 -15.35 6.36
CA TYR A 78 0.66 -14.43 7.00
C TYR A 78 -0.50 -13.99 6.07
N GLY A 79 -0.62 -14.55 4.87
CA GLY A 79 -1.72 -14.29 3.94
C GLY A 79 -1.76 -12.90 3.33
N LEU A 80 -0.69 -12.11 3.41
CA LEU A 80 -0.60 -10.77 2.80
C LEU A 80 -0.25 -10.82 1.30
N VAL A 81 0.36 -11.91 0.86
CA VAL A 81 0.75 -12.19 -0.53
C VAL A 81 0.23 -13.58 -0.91
N ASN A 82 -0.15 -13.75 -2.17
CA ASN A 82 -0.51 -15.05 -2.74
C ASN A 82 0.50 -15.43 -3.84
N ARG A 83 0.78 -16.72 -3.98
CA ARG A 83 1.58 -17.28 -5.07
C ARG A 83 0.62 -17.83 -6.14
N VAL A 84 0.52 -17.13 -7.27
CA VAL A 84 -0.39 -17.50 -8.36
C VAL A 84 0.08 -18.78 -9.04
N GLU A 85 1.37 -18.82 -9.39
CA GLU A 85 2.04 -20.00 -9.96
C GLU A 85 3.54 -19.97 -9.63
N GLU A 86 4.33 -20.86 -10.25
CA GLU A 86 5.76 -20.89 -9.99
C GLU A 86 6.45 -19.59 -10.41
N GLY A 87 6.85 -18.80 -9.42
CA GLY A 87 7.65 -17.60 -9.65
C GLY A 87 6.84 -16.34 -9.88
N TYR A 88 5.50 -16.37 -9.75
CA TYR A 88 4.63 -15.19 -9.83
C TYR A 88 3.82 -15.01 -8.55
N TYR A 89 3.78 -13.76 -8.08
CA TYR A 89 3.18 -13.37 -6.80
C TYR A 89 2.27 -12.17 -7.00
N GLU A 90 1.22 -12.09 -6.19
CA GLU A 90 0.25 -11.00 -6.17
C GLU A 90 -0.05 -10.57 -4.72
N ILE A 91 -0.55 -9.35 -4.54
CA ILE A 91 -1.02 -8.88 -3.23
C ILE A 91 -2.44 -9.37 -2.96
N THR A 92 -2.70 -9.88 -1.74
CA THR A 92 -4.05 -10.27 -1.33
C THR A 92 -4.88 -9.06 -0.88
N ASP A 93 -6.17 -9.27 -0.63
CA ASP A 93 -7.01 -8.23 -0.04
C ASP A 93 -6.59 -7.86 1.39
N LEU A 94 -6.01 -8.80 2.15
CA LEU A 94 -5.40 -8.50 3.46
C LEU A 94 -4.17 -7.61 3.30
N GLY A 95 -3.30 -7.89 2.32
CA GLY A 95 -2.16 -7.03 1.99
C GLY A 95 -2.59 -5.61 1.63
N LYS A 96 -3.67 -5.45 0.84
CA LYS A 96 -4.23 -4.14 0.50
C LYS A 96 -4.77 -3.41 1.74
N GLN A 97 -5.50 -4.11 2.62
CA GLN A 97 -6.00 -3.54 3.88
C GLN A 97 -4.85 -3.09 4.79
N TYR A 98 -3.77 -3.87 4.88
CA TYR A 98 -2.56 -3.47 5.60
C TYR A 98 -1.97 -2.17 5.04
N LEU A 99 -1.80 -2.07 3.71
CA LEU A 99 -1.26 -0.85 3.07
C LEU A 99 -2.12 0.40 3.32
N LYS A 100 -3.44 0.22 3.46
CA LYS A 100 -4.41 1.26 3.82
C LYS A 100 -4.50 1.55 5.32
N GLY A 101 -3.76 0.82 6.17
CA GLY A 101 -3.82 0.95 7.64
C GLY A 101 -5.11 0.41 8.26
N GLU A 102 -5.86 -0.40 7.51
CA GLU A 102 -7.13 -1.00 7.93
C GLU A 102 -6.91 -2.32 8.69
N LEU A 103 -5.76 -2.96 8.52
CA LEU A 103 -5.37 -4.23 9.15
C LEU A 103 -4.19 -4.05 10.12
N ASN A 104 -4.25 -4.73 11.28
CA ASN A 104 -3.11 -4.89 12.18
C ASN A 104 -2.37 -6.20 11.87
N ALA A 105 -1.18 -6.12 11.28
CA ALA A 105 -0.39 -7.30 10.95
C ALA A 105 0.17 -8.02 12.18
N GLY A 106 0.26 -7.34 13.34
CA GLY A 106 0.67 -7.95 14.61
C GLY A 106 -0.40 -8.85 15.25
N GLU A 107 -1.63 -8.84 14.73
CA GLU A 107 -2.73 -9.71 15.18
C GLU A 107 -2.94 -10.91 14.24
N LEU A 108 -2.14 -11.02 13.16
CA LEU A 108 -2.19 -12.15 12.25
C LEU A 108 -1.38 -13.31 12.82
N GLU A 109 -1.92 -14.51 12.65
CA GLU A 109 -1.22 -15.77 12.92
C GLU A 109 -0.76 -16.38 11.59
N PRO A 110 0.40 -17.05 11.55
CA PRO A 110 0.87 -17.74 10.36
C PRO A 110 -0.06 -18.92 10.02
N ILE A 111 -0.43 -19.03 8.75
CA ILE A 111 -1.28 -20.09 8.19
C ILE A 111 -0.49 -21.40 8.01
N GLY A 112 0.84 -21.33 8.00
CA GLY A 112 1.76 -22.42 7.64
C GLY A 112 2.17 -23.39 8.77
N ASP A 113 1.66 -23.25 9.98
CA ASP A 113 2.00 -24.13 11.12
C ASP A 113 0.99 -25.29 11.30
N THR A 114 0.53 -25.88 10.20
CA THR A 114 -0.22 -27.16 10.24
C THR A 114 0.56 -28.23 9.49
N GLU A 115 1.51 -28.83 10.22
CA GLU A 115 2.23 -30.10 9.98
C GLU A 115 3.19 -30.23 8.78
#